data_AF-A0A512ICV8-F1
#
_entry.id   AF-A0A512ICV8-F1
#
_cell.length_a   1.000
_cell.length_b   1.000
_cell.length_c   1.000
_cell.angle_alpha   90.00
_cell.angle_beta   90.00
_cell.angle_gamma   90.00
#
_symmetry.space_group_name_H-M   'P 1'
#
loop_
_entity.id
_entity.type
_entity.pdbx_description
1 polymer ?
#
loop_
_entity_poly.entity_id
_entity_poly.type
_entity_poly.pdbx_seq_one_letter_code
_entity_poly.pdbx_strand_id
1 'polypeptide(L)'
;MLTVLDEQFAPITSYAVFVNAPLERIKTYESTRERLQPAILTELTGGLRELLPHLEPLSMPATVRKLWVQTREPEWSVYFAGHVRGTESSAEGAVRGYCRHLGVPGLVMATSPHTRRRDGTGRFGNMVFSMHGENGDGIRIVAAQVGDDERWIFTNVGELQSFEQPETYKARRIRDRLTSQKIADYCAALGLYPFEEDFYGPRGLLLDQSAAYLQGRQEVNPLVQKSLAQVQAEAGIVPGEAAGLPG
;
A
#
# COMPACT_ATOMS: atom_id res chain seq x y z
N MET A 1 -10.14 -8.76 -11.80
CA MET A 1 -9.11 -8.69 -10.73
C MET A 1 -9.65 -7.93 -9.53
N LEU A 2 -9.37 -8.35 -8.30
CA LEU A 2 -9.74 -7.58 -7.09
C LEU A 2 -8.73 -6.45 -6.86
N THR A 3 -9.23 -5.26 -6.56
CA THR A 3 -8.44 -4.07 -6.21
C THR A 3 -9.20 -3.25 -5.18
N VAL A 4 -8.49 -2.53 -4.31
CA VAL A 4 -9.11 -1.70 -3.27
C VAL A 4 -9.89 -0.56 -3.93
N LEU A 5 -11.20 -0.51 -3.68
CA LEU A 5 -12.16 0.47 -4.24
C LEU A 5 -12.13 0.53 -5.77
N ASP A 6 -11.94 -0.60 -6.45
CA ASP A 6 -11.96 -0.72 -7.93
C ASP A 6 -11.05 0.30 -8.63
N GLU A 7 -9.87 0.53 -8.07
CA GLU A 7 -8.85 1.47 -8.58
C GLU A 7 -9.28 2.94 -8.64
N GLN A 8 -10.40 3.32 -8.03
CA GLN A 8 -10.85 4.72 -7.99
C GLN A 8 -9.81 5.66 -7.38
N PHE A 9 -9.01 5.14 -6.45
CA PHE A 9 -7.92 5.85 -5.79
C PHE A 9 -6.53 5.29 -6.14
N ALA A 10 -6.41 4.40 -7.14
CA ALA A 10 -5.09 3.97 -7.60
C ALA A 10 -4.32 5.16 -8.20
N PRO A 11 -3.00 5.29 -7.93
CA PRO A 11 -2.13 4.29 -7.33
C PRO A 11 -2.06 4.30 -5.79
N ILE A 12 -2.73 5.23 -5.09
CA ILE A 12 -2.69 5.34 -3.62
C ILE A 12 -3.03 3.99 -2.97
N THR A 13 -4.06 3.33 -3.49
CA THR A 13 -4.58 2.05 -2.97
C THR A 13 -4.03 0.81 -3.68
N SER A 14 -3.09 0.97 -4.62
CA SER A 14 -2.42 -0.18 -5.28
C SER A 14 -1.56 -1.00 -4.31
N TYR A 15 -1.14 -0.36 -3.21
CA TYR A 15 -0.52 -0.98 -2.04
C TYR A 15 -1.29 -0.59 -0.79
N ALA A 16 -1.36 -1.51 0.17
CA ALA A 16 -1.85 -1.25 1.52
C ALA A 16 -0.87 -1.83 2.53
N VAL A 17 -0.54 -1.04 3.56
CA VAL A 17 0.33 -1.46 4.65
C VAL A 17 -0.50 -1.59 5.91
N PHE A 18 -0.65 -2.81 6.41
CA PHE A 18 -1.32 -3.10 7.66
C PHE A 18 -0.30 -3.25 8.78
N VAL A 19 -0.59 -2.67 9.94
CA VAL A 19 0.18 -2.84 11.17
C VAL A 19 -0.77 -3.29 12.25
N ASN A 20 -0.39 -4.33 13.00
CA ASN A 20 -1.18 -4.87 14.09
C ASN A 20 -1.04 -3.98 15.34
N ALA A 21 -1.50 -2.74 15.19
CA ALA A 21 -1.68 -1.79 16.27
C ALA A 21 -2.98 -1.00 16.06
N PRO A 22 -3.75 -0.74 17.13
CA PRO A 22 -4.87 0.18 17.09
C PRO A 22 -4.45 1.59 16.68
N LEU A 23 -5.37 2.34 16.06
CA LEU A 23 -5.11 3.70 15.56
C LEU A 23 -4.59 4.64 16.66
N GLU A 24 -5.04 4.48 17.91
CA GLU A 24 -4.54 5.27 19.06
C GLU A 24 -3.07 5.02 19.37
N ARG A 25 -2.59 3.79 19.18
CA ARG A 25 -1.19 3.44 19.38
C ARG A 25 -0.33 4.05 18.28
N ILE A 26 -0.82 4.03 17.04
CA ILE A 26 -0.20 4.75 15.92
C ILE A 26 -0.11 6.24 16.21
N LYS A 27 -1.22 6.86 16.61
CA LYS A 27 -1.30 8.29 16.97
C LYS A 27 -0.30 8.68 18.06
N THR A 28 -0.23 7.88 19.12
CA THR A 28 0.71 8.11 20.24
C THR A 28 2.16 8.08 19.78
N TYR A 29 2.50 7.10 18.94
CA TYR A 29 3.83 6.99 18.36
C TYR A 29 4.17 8.19 17.46
N GLU A 30 3.25 8.58 16.57
CA GLU A 30 3.46 9.69 15.66
C GLU A 30 3.55 11.05 16.38
N SER A 31 2.71 11.28 17.39
CA SER A 31 2.79 12.47 18.25
C SER A 31 4.13 12.56 18.99
N THR A 32 4.74 11.42 19.33
CA THR A 32 6.08 11.38 19.93
C THR A 32 7.15 11.73 18.89
N ARG A 33 6.99 11.29 17.65
CA ARG A 33 7.89 11.57 16.53
C ARG A 33 7.82 12.99 16.02
N GLU A 34 6.68 13.66 16.11
CA GLU A 34 6.51 15.08 15.74
C GLU A 34 7.57 15.97 16.40
N ARG A 35 7.96 15.65 17.64
CA ARG A 35 9.00 16.37 18.38
C ARG A 35 10.39 16.32 17.72
N LEU A 36 10.60 15.36 16.83
CA LEU A 36 11.84 15.12 16.09
C LEU A 36 11.70 15.43 14.59
N GLN A 37 10.47 15.42 14.07
CA GLN A 37 10.14 15.64 12.66
C GLN A 37 8.84 16.46 12.56
N PRO A 38 8.90 17.76 12.22
CA PRO A 38 7.71 18.60 12.16
C PRO A 38 6.67 18.04 11.21
N ALA A 39 5.55 17.58 11.77
CA ALA A 39 4.35 17.16 11.07
C ALA A 39 3.13 17.75 11.79
N ILE A 40 2.03 17.85 11.07
CA ILE A 40 0.72 18.17 11.64
C ILE A 40 -0.10 16.89 11.61
N LEU A 41 -0.45 16.38 12.79
CA LEU A 41 -1.42 15.30 12.95
C LEU A 41 -2.85 15.88 12.98
N THR A 42 -3.70 15.40 12.07
CA THR A 42 -5.13 15.74 12.00
C THR A 42 -5.98 14.48 12.09
N GLU A 43 -6.88 14.43 13.07
CA GLU A 43 -7.90 13.38 13.13
C GLU A 43 -9.02 13.67 12.13
N LEU A 44 -9.42 12.62 11.41
CA LEU A 44 -10.46 12.67 10.40
C LEU A 44 -11.53 11.63 10.72
N THR A 45 -12.75 11.90 10.26
CA THR A 45 -13.87 10.97 10.34
C THR A 45 -14.54 10.83 8.97
N GLY A 46 -14.88 9.60 8.59
CA GLY A 46 -15.51 9.29 7.32
C GLY A 46 -15.19 7.88 6.85
N GLY A 47 -15.91 7.41 5.84
CA GLY A 47 -15.58 6.15 5.15
C GLY A 47 -14.27 6.28 4.36
N LEU A 48 -13.68 5.15 3.95
CA LEU A 48 -12.39 5.17 3.24
C LEU A 48 -12.38 6.10 2.00
N ARG A 49 -13.48 6.14 1.23
CA ARG A 49 -13.65 7.04 0.07
C ARG A 49 -13.60 8.52 0.42
N GLU A 50 -14.03 8.88 1.63
CA GLU A 50 -14.02 10.26 2.12
C GLU A 50 -12.66 10.63 2.69
N LEU A 51 -11.93 9.65 3.24
CA LEU A 51 -10.60 9.86 3.85
C LEU A 51 -9.48 9.94 2.81
N LEU A 52 -9.49 9.10 1.77
CA LEU A 52 -8.42 9.04 0.76
C LEU A 52 -8.15 10.37 0.01
N PRO A 53 -9.15 11.20 -0.34
CA PRO A 53 -8.92 12.52 -0.96
C PRO A 53 -8.00 13.45 -0.16
N HIS A 54 -7.90 13.28 1.17
CA HIS A 54 -7.00 14.09 1.99
C HIS A 54 -5.52 13.86 1.70
N LEU A 55 -5.17 12.82 0.95
CA LEU A 55 -3.79 12.56 0.48
C LEU A 55 -3.40 13.41 -0.73
N GLU A 56 -4.34 14.06 -1.41
CA GLU A 56 -4.03 14.95 -2.53
C GLU A 56 -3.60 16.34 -2.07
N PRO A 57 -2.61 16.98 -2.72
CA PRO A 57 -1.94 16.50 -3.92
C PRO A 57 -0.87 15.43 -3.63
N LEU A 58 -0.69 14.53 -4.59
CA LEU A 58 0.34 13.50 -4.57
C LEU A 58 1.70 14.12 -4.88
N SER A 59 2.72 13.78 -4.10
CA SER A 59 4.03 14.41 -4.20
C SER A 59 5.15 13.46 -4.64
N MET A 60 6.25 14.04 -5.17
CA MET A 60 7.53 13.37 -5.39
C MET A 60 8.69 14.39 -5.36
N PRO A 61 9.94 14.00 -5.03
CA PRO A 61 10.38 12.65 -4.69
C PRO A 61 10.00 12.20 -3.27
N ALA A 62 9.63 13.13 -2.39
CA ALA A 62 9.25 12.83 -1.02
C ALA A 62 7.72 12.69 -0.87
N THR A 63 7.28 11.90 0.11
CA THR A 63 5.88 11.80 0.52
C THR A 63 5.60 12.83 1.61
N VAL A 64 4.73 13.80 1.34
CA VAL A 64 4.35 14.83 2.33
C VAL A 64 3.14 14.42 3.16
N ARG A 65 2.20 13.67 2.58
CA ARG A 65 0.95 13.26 3.23
C ARG A 65 0.86 11.76 3.39
N LYS A 66 0.49 11.35 4.60
CA LYS A 66 0.30 9.95 4.99
C LYS A 66 -1.00 9.83 5.73
N LEU A 67 -1.74 8.77 5.48
CA LEU A 67 -3.05 8.53 6.09
C LEU A 67 -3.03 7.18 6.75
N TRP A 68 -3.30 7.17 8.04
CA TRP A 68 -3.68 5.97 8.77
C TRP A 68 -5.19 5.87 8.86
N VAL A 69 -5.75 4.68 8.69
CA VAL A 69 -7.19 4.43 8.81
C VAL A 69 -7.38 3.25 9.76
N GLN A 70 -8.34 3.38 10.67
CA GLN A 70 -8.81 2.29 11.50
C GLN A 70 -9.40 1.19 10.60
N THR A 71 -9.25 -0.09 10.95
CA THR A 71 -10.02 -1.16 10.32
C THR A 71 -11.13 -1.65 11.24
N ARG A 72 -12.03 -2.49 10.72
CA ARG A 72 -13.08 -3.18 11.47
C ARG A 72 -12.51 -4.07 12.57
N GLU A 73 -11.31 -4.61 12.33
CA GLU A 73 -10.52 -5.30 13.34
C GLU A 73 -9.71 -4.28 14.14
N PRO A 74 -10.11 -3.92 15.37
CA PRO A 74 -9.58 -2.75 16.08
C PRO A 74 -8.08 -2.85 16.40
N GLU A 75 -7.51 -4.06 16.38
CA GLU A 75 -6.07 -4.31 16.54
C GLU A 75 -5.26 -3.96 15.30
N TRP A 76 -5.89 -3.69 14.16
CA TRP A 76 -5.22 -3.36 12.91
C TRP A 76 -5.51 -1.92 12.48
N SER A 77 -4.47 -1.27 11.97
CA SER A 77 -4.58 -0.02 11.23
C SER A 77 -3.95 -0.18 9.86
N VAL A 78 -4.46 0.55 8.87
CA VAL A 78 -3.92 0.57 7.50
C VAL A 78 -3.30 1.92 7.19
N TYR A 79 -2.20 1.91 6.44
CA TYR A 79 -1.46 3.08 5.99
C TYR A 79 -1.52 3.24 4.48
N PHE A 80 -1.74 4.49 4.05
CA PHE A 80 -1.69 4.94 2.67
C PHE A 80 -0.80 6.18 2.54
N ALA A 81 -0.14 6.34 1.37
CA ALA A 81 0.77 7.45 1.10
C ALA A 81 0.34 8.31 -0.09
N GLY A 82 0.40 9.63 0.08
CA GLY A 82 0.15 10.65 -0.94
C GLY A 82 1.37 10.87 -1.85
N HIS A 83 1.82 9.82 -2.52
CA HIS A 83 2.94 9.88 -3.47
C HIS A 83 2.45 9.60 -4.90
N VAL A 84 3.15 10.08 -5.94
CA VAL A 84 2.74 9.85 -7.34
C VAL A 84 2.75 8.37 -7.76
N ARG A 85 3.50 7.53 -7.04
CA ARG A 85 3.49 6.06 -7.14
C ARG A 85 2.57 5.39 -6.11
N GLY A 86 1.79 6.17 -5.38
CA GLY A 86 0.99 5.72 -4.25
C GLY A 86 1.83 5.14 -3.11
N THR A 87 1.22 4.21 -2.37
CA THR A 87 1.82 3.61 -1.17
C THR A 87 3.08 2.77 -1.46
N GLU A 88 3.27 2.30 -2.70
CA GLU A 88 4.44 1.54 -3.14
C GLU A 88 5.77 2.17 -2.69
N SER A 89 5.92 3.49 -2.86
CA SER A 89 7.18 4.20 -2.61
C SER A 89 7.65 4.17 -1.16
N SER A 90 6.74 3.85 -0.23
CA SER A 90 7.04 3.84 1.20
C SER A 90 6.65 2.53 1.88
N ALA A 91 6.01 1.58 1.20
CA ALA A 91 5.35 0.43 1.83
C ALA A 91 6.29 -0.38 2.73
N GLU A 92 7.40 -0.86 2.18
CA GLU A 92 8.41 -1.66 2.89
C GLU A 92 9.12 -0.89 4.02
N GLY A 93 9.39 0.41 3.80
CA GLY A 93 10.00 1.27 4.80
C GLY A 93 9.04 1.58 5.95
N ALA A 94 7.77 1.81 5.63
CA ALA A 94 6.70 2.05 6.59
C ALA A 94 6.48 0.82 7.46
N VAL A 95 6.13 -0.33 6.87
CA VAL A 95 5.84 -1.56 7.63
C VAL A 95 7.01 -1.92 8.56
N ARG A 96 8.25 -1.91 8.05
CA ARG A 96 9.45 -2.20 8.84
C ARG A 96 9.62 -1.21 9.99
N GLY A 97 9.44 0.08 9.70
CA GLY A 97 9.54 1.15 10.69
C GLY A 97 8.53 0.96 11.81
N TYR A 98 7.26 0.85 11.50
CA TYR A 98 6.20 0.74 12.51
C TYR A 98 6.28 -0.57 13.28
N CYS A 99 6.49 -1.71 12.61
CA CYS A 99 6.64 -2.99 13.28
C CYS A 99 7.74 -2.93 14.33
N ARG A 100 8.96 -2.50 13.92
CA ARG A 100 10.13 -2.41 14.80
C ARG A 100 9.92 -1.49 16.00
N HIS A 101 9.31 -0.33 15.80
CA HIS A 101 9.18 0.65 16.88
C HIS A 101 8.03 0.34 17.83
N LEU A 102 6.98 -0.32 17.33
CA LEU A 102 5.84 -0.71 18.13
C LEU A 102 6.00 -2.13 18.69
N GLY A 103 6.93 -2.94 18.18
CA GLY A 103 7.07 -4.35 18.56
C GLY A 103 5.80 -5.14 18.22
N VAL A 104 5.30 -4.97 16.98
CA VAL A 104 4.09 -5.66 16.49
C VAL A 104 4.29 -6.15 15.07
N PRO A 105 3.58 -7.21 14.63
CA PRO A 105 3.66 -7.66 13.25
C PRO A 105 2.95 -6.71 12.27
N GLY A 106 3.25 -6.89 10.99
CA GLY A 106 2.65 -6.12 9.90
C GLY A 106 2.52 -6.92 8.62
N LEU A 107 1.79 -6.36 7.65
CA LEU A 107 1.53 -6.95 6.35
C LEU A 107 1.58 -5.87 5.28
N VAL A 108 2.26 -6.13 4.17
CA VAL A 108 2.14 -5.36 2.94
C VAL A 108 1.42 -6.22 1.92
N MET A 109 0.42 -5.64 1.26
CA MET A 109 -0.16 -6.24 0.08
C MET A 109 -0.17 -5.26 -1.08
N ALA A 110 -0.15 -5.80 -2.30
CA ALA A 110 -0.33 -5.03 -3.51
C ALA A 110 -1.16 -5.78 -4.55
N THR A 111 -2.01 -5.04 -5.24
CA THR A 111 -2.78 -5.52 -6.39
C THR A 111 -2.82 -4.43 -7.46
N SER A 112 -1.90 -4.52 -8.41
CA SER A 112 -1.89 -3.69 -9.62
C SER A 112 -2.06 -4.56 -10.86
N PRO A 113 -3.07 -4.32 -11.71
CA PRO A 113 -3.23 -5.06 -12.95
C PRO A 113 -2.10 -4.73 -13.93
N HIS A 114 -1.75 -5.71 -14.75
CA HIS A 114 -0.87 -5.49 -15.89
C HIS A 114 -1.68 -4.96 -17.08
N THR A 115 -1.53 -3.67 -17.39
CA THR A 115 -2.21 -3.01 -18.52
C THR A 115 -1.23 -2.52 -19.60
N ARG A 116 0.06 -2.83 -19.46
CA ARG A 116 1.12 -2.39 -20.38
C ARG A 116 0.82 -2.79 -21.82
N ARG A 117 0.75 -1.80 -22.71
CA ARG A 117 0.50 -1.95 -24.14
C ARG A 117 1.81 -1.91 -24.93
N ARG A 118 1.75 -2.29 -26.20
CA ARG A 118 2.92 -2.29 -27.12
C ARG A 118 3.49 -0.90 -27.39
N ASP A 119 2.67 0.14 -27.27
CA ASP A 119 3.07 1.54 -27.43
C ASP A 119 3.75 2.12 -26.16
N GLY A 120 3.95 1.28 -25.13
CA GLY A 120 4.58 1.66 -23.87
C GLY A 120 3.62 2.26 -22.83
N THR A 121 2.35 2.48 -23.18
CA THR A 121 1.34 3.01 -22.26
C THR A 121 0.82 1.96 -21.28
N GLY A 122 0.20 2.42 -20.18
CA GLY A 122 -0.28 1.56 -19.10
C GLY A 122 0.82 1.21 -18.09
N ARG A 123 0.50 0.30 -17.17
CA ARG A 123 1.37 -0.03 -16.03
C ARG A 123 1.71 -1.51 -15.95
N PHE A 124 2.80 -1.77 -15.25
CA PHE A 124 3.23 -3.12 -14.93
C PHE A 124 2.33 -3.77 -13.87
N GLY A 125 2.21 -5.10 -13.99
CA GLY A 125 1.42 -5.88 -13.04
C GLY A 125 2.24 -6.16 -11.80
N ASN A 126 1.57 -6.12 -10.66
CA ASN A 126 2.22 -6.31 -9.38
C ASN A 126 1.26 -6.92 -8.37
N MET A 127 1.58 -8.13 -7.95
CA MET A 127 0.87 -8.88 -6.91
C MET A 127 1.86 -9.14 -5.80
N VAL A 128 1.61 -8.63 -4.59
CA VAL A 128 2.50 -8.79 -3.45
C VAL A 128 1.69 -9.18 -2.22
N PHE A 129 2.20 -10.14 -1.47
CA PHE A 129 1.80 -10.47 -0.11
C PHE A 129 3.07 -10.66 0.71
N SER A 130 3.33 -9.75 1.66
CA SER A 130 4.54 -9.73 2.48
C SER A 130 4.21 -9.55 3.95
N MET A 131 4.44 -10.58 4.76
CA MET A 131 4.28 -10.54 6.21
C MET A 131 5.59 -10.12 6.87
N HIS A 132 5.48 -9.31 7.92
CA HIS A 132 6.60 -8.80 8.69
C HIS A 132 6.43 -9.13 10.18
N GLY A 133 7.52 -9.56 10.81
CA GLY A 133 7.55 -9.79 12.26
C GLY A 133 7.73 -8.50 13.06
N GLU A 134 7.74 -8.61 14.38
CA GLU A 134 7.84 -7.48 15.32
C GLU A 134 9.10 -6.64 15.17
N ASN A 135 10.18 -7.19 14.63
CA ASN A 135 11.42 -6.44 14.35
C ASN A 135 11.38 -5.71 12.99
N GLY A 136 10.29 -5.86 12.24
CA GLY A 136 10.11 -5.32 10.88
C GLY A 136 10.73 -6.17 9.77
N ASP A 137 11.31 -7.32 10.09
CA ASP A 137 11.87 -8.25 9.12
C ASP A 137 10.77 -8.99 8.35
N GLY A 138 10.97 -9.15 7.04
CA GLY A 138 10.05 -9.92 6.20
C GLY A 138 10.15 -11.40 6.54
N ILE A 139 9.09 -11.96 7.13
CA ILE A 139 9.02 -13.37 7.55
C ILE A 139 8.48 -14.27 6.44
N ARG A 140 7.64 -13.72 5.56
CA ARG A 140 7.07 -14.43 4.42
C ARG A 140 6.77 -13.46 3.30
N ILE A 141 7.33 -13.69 2.12
CA ILE A 141 7.11 -12.86 0.94
C ILE A 141 6.73 -13.75 -0.24
N VAL A 142 5.56 -13.50 -0.81
CA VAL A 142 5.11 -14.07 -2.07
C VAL A 142 4.76 -12.92 -3.01
N ALA A 143 5.41 -12.86 -4.16
CA ALA A 143 5.14 -11.82 -5.15
C ALA A 143 5.22 -12.36 -6.58
N ALA A 144 4.34 -11.85 -7.43
CA ALA A 144 4.41 -11.98 -8.88
C ALA A 144 4.36 -10.57 -9.47
N GLN A 145 5.47 -10.11 -10.01
CA GLN A 145 5.65 -8.72 -10.44
C GLN A 145 6.49 -8.64 -11.71
N VAL A 146 6.36 -7.54 -12.45
CA VAL A 146 7.23 -7.28 -13.62
C VAL A 146 8.48 -6.53 -13.15
N GLY A 147 9.66 -7.06 -13.48
CA GLY A 147 10.95 -6.42 -13.18
C GLY A 147 11.35 -5.37 -14.21
N ASP A 148 12.53 -4.77 -14.00
CA ASP A 148 13.07 -3.69 -14.83
C ASP A 148 13.33 -4.10 -16.29
N ASP A 149 13.53 -5.41 -16.55
CA ASP A 149 13.69 -5.98 -17.89
C ASP A 149 12.34 -6.28 -18.59
N GLU A 150 11.25 -5.74 -18.03
CA GLU A 150 9.86 -5.96 -18.43
C GLU A 150 9.40 -7.43 -18.37
N ARG A 151 10.12 -8.30 -17.65
CA ARG A 151 9.76 -9.71 -17.48
C ARG A 151 9.11 -9.97 -16.13
N TRP A 152 8.21 -10.96 -16.11
CA TRP A 152 7.62 -11.44 -14.88
C TRP A 152 8.66 -12.16 -14.02
N ILE A 153 8.69 -11.81 -12.74
CA ILE A 153 9.52 -12.37 -11.69
C ILE A 153 8.58 -12.93 -10.61
N PHE A 154 8.93 -14.11 -10.10
CA PHE A 154 8.23 -14.73 -8.98
C PHE A 154 9.16 -14.79 -7.77
N THR A 155 8.75 -14.17 -6.67
CA THR A 155 9.45 -14.21 -5.39
C THR A 155 8.66 -15.10 -4.43
N ASN A 156 9.37 -16.01 -3.77
CA ASN A 156 8.83 -16.94 -2.78
C ASN A 156 9.88 -17.18 -1.70
N VAL A 157 9.80 -16.41 -0.62
CA VAL A 157 10.82 -16.36 0.45
C VAL A 157 10.15 -16.51 1.81
N GLY A 158 10.82 -17.18 2.75
CA GLY A 158 10.32 -17.39 4.11
C GLY A 158 9.43 -18.64 4.23
N GLU A 159 8.96 -18.89 5.44
CA GLU A 159 8.23 -20.11 5.80
C GLU A 159 6.80 -20.11 5.22
N LEU A 160 6.42 -21.22 4.60
CA LEU A 160 5.08 -21.41 4.04
C LEU A 160 4.03 -21.37 5.16
N GLN A 161 3.00 -20.53 5.00
CA GLN A 161 1.90 -20.46 5.95
C GLN A 161 0.85 -21.53 5.65
N SER A 162 0.14 -21.98 6.69
CA SER A 162 -0.84 -23.08 6.60
C SER A 162 -2.04 -22.78 5.70
N PHE A 163 -2.35 -21.49 5.48
CA PHE A 163 -3.44 -21.04 4.60
C PHE A 163 -3.02 -20.88 3.13
N GLU A 164 -1.72 -20.99 2.82
CA GLU A 164 -1.24 -20.82 1.45
C GLU A 164 -1.59 -22.00 0.55
N GLN A 165 -1.68 -21.72 -0.75
CA GLN A 165 -1.94 -22.73 -1.80
C GLN A 165 -0.67 -22.96 -2.63
N PRO A 166 0.38 -23.63 -2.08
CA PRO A 166 1.71 -23.69 -2.69
C PRO A 166 1.74 -24.37 -4.08
N GLU A 167 0.77 -25.22 -4.39
CA GLU A 167 0.71 -25.89 -5.69
C GLU A 167 0.53 -24.89 -6.86
N THR A 168 -0.09 -23.74 -6.63
CA THR A 168 -0.26 -22.72 -7.68
C THR A 168 1.06 -22.03 -8.01
N TYR A 169 2.05 -22.07 -7.12
CA TYR A 169 3.36 -21.46 -7.34
C TYR A 169 4.18 -22.15 -8.43
N LYS A 170 3.74 -23.34 -8.87
CA LYS A 170 4.32 -24.10 -9.97
C LYS A 170 3.64 -23.82 -11.32
N ALA A 171 2.64 -22.92 -11.37
CA ALA A 171 1.95 -22.59 -12.60
C ALA A 171 2.92 -22.13 -13.71
N ARG A 172 2.61 -22.52 -14.96
CA ARG A 172 3.46 -22.27 -16.13
C ARG A 172 3.71 -20.78 -16.36
N ARG A 173 2.67 -19.94 -16.21
CA ARG A 173 2.79 -18.49 -16.32
C ARG A 173 2.99 -17.91 -14.92
N ILE A 174 4.01 -17.06 -14.76
CA ILE A 174 4.33 -16.46 -13.45
C ILE A 174 3.17 -15.65 -12.89
N ARG A 175 2.49 -14.86 -13.73
CA ARG A 175 1.32 -14.07 -13.32
C ARG A 175 0.15 -14.91 -12.76
N ASP A 176 0.09 -16.20 -13.09
CA ASP A 176 -0.97 -17.09 -12.61
C ASP A 176 -0.60 -17.72 -11.24
N ARG A 177 0.64 -17.52 -10.75
CA ARG A 177 1.15 -18.12 -9.50
C ARG A 177 0.61 -17.43 -8.25
N LEU A 178 0.45 -16.12 -8.30
CA LEU A 178 -0.18 -15.30 -7.24
C LEU A 178 -1.21 -14.39 -7.89
N THR A 179 -2.47 -14.55 -7.50
CA THR A 179 -3.61 -13.80 -8.05
C THR A 179 -4.22 -12.92 -6.97
N SER A 180 -4.92 -11.87 -7.38
CA SER A 180 -5.64 -10.97 -6.45
C SER A 180 -6.61 -11.72 -5.52
N GLN A 181 -7.31 -12.76 -6.03
CA GLN A 181 -8.14 -13.62 -5.20
C GLN A 181 -7.35 -14.37 -4.12
N LYS A 182 -6.13 -14.86 -4.43
CA LYS A 182 -5.29 -15.54 -3.42
C LYS A 182 -4.81 -14.56 -2.36
N ILE A 183 -4.47 -13.34 -2.75
CA ILE A 183 -4.14 -12.28 -1.80
C ILE A 183 -5.34 -12.02 -0.88
N ALA A 184 -6.56 -11.97 -1.41
CA ALA A 184 -7.77 -11.85 -0.61
C ALA A 184 -7.92 -13.02 0.38
N ASP A 185 -7.78 -14.26 -0.08
CA ASP A 185 -7.87 -15.46 0.75
C ASP A 185 -6.80 -15.47 1.85
N TYR A 186 -5.57 -15.05 1.53
CA TYR A 186 -4.45 -14.99 2.48
C TYR A 186 -4.63 -13.88 3.51
N CYS A 187 -5.15 -12.71 3.09
CA CYS A 187 -5.53 -11.64 4.00
C CYS A 187 -6.67 -12.08 4.93
N ALA A 188 -7.69 -12.78 4.40
CA ALA A 188 -8.83 -13.24 5.18
C ALA A 188 -8.41 -14.25 6.26
N ALA A 189 -7.42 -15.10 5.99
CA ALA A 189 -6.83 -16.01 6.98
C ALA A 189 -6.16 -15.27 8.16
N LEU A 190 -5.83 -13.99 7.99
CA LEU A 190 -5.31 -13.09 9.02
C LEU A 190 -6.37 -12.14 9.60
N GLY A 191 -7.65 -12.30 9.22
CA GLY A 191 -8.75 -11.43 9.62
C GLY A 191 -8.81 -10.09 8.87
N LEU A 192 -8.10 -9.96 7.74
CA LEU A 192 -8.04 -8.73 6.96
C LEU A 192 -8.87 -8.84 5.69
N TYR A 193 -9.68 -7.82 5.39
CA TYR A 193 -10.60 -7.82 4.26
C TYR A 193 -10.39 -6.57 3.38
N PRO A 194 -9.19 -6.40 2.78
CA PRO A 194 -8.78 -5.15 2.12
C PRO A 194 -9.65 -4.74 0.92
N PHE A 195 -10.38 -5.68 0.31
CA PHE A 195 -11.22 -5.40 -0.85
C PHE A 195 -12.68 -5.08 -0.47
N GLU A 196 -13.04 -5.23 0.81
CA GLU A 196 -14.36 -4.89 1.35
C GLU A 196 -14.33 -3.45 1.87
N GLU A 197 -15.23 -2.59 1.41
CA GLU A 197 -15.22 -1.18 1.81
C GLU A 197 -15.60 -0.98 3.29
N ASP A 198 -16.51 -1.82 3.81
CA ASP A 198 -16.96 -1.81 5.20
C ASP A 198 -15.95 -2.43 6.19
N PHE A 199 -14.85 -2.99 5.68
CA PHE A 199 -13.70 -3.38 6.50
C PHE A 199 -12.94 -2.16 7.03
N TYR A 200 -13.04 -1.00 6.38
CA TYR A 200 -12.38 0.21 6.84
C TYR A 200 -13.28 0.96 7.83
N GLY A 201 -12.74 1.26 9.02
CA GLY A 201 -13.45 1.97 10.07
C GLY A 201 -13.59 3.47 9.76
N PRO A 202 -14.42 4.19 10.54
CA PRO A 202 -14.78 5.57 10.24
C PRO A 202 -13.73 6.60 10.70
N ARG A 203 -12.58 6.17 11.21
CA ARG A 203 -11.55 7.05 11.79
C ARG A 203 -10.28 7.04 10.98
N GLY A 204 -9.77 8.22 10.68
CA GLY A 204 -8.48 8.44 10.03
C GLY A 204 -7.56 9.34 10.85
N LEU A 205 -6.26 9.19 10.63
CA LEU A 205 -5.23 10.09 11.12
C LEU A 205 -4.37 10.52 9.92
N LEU A 206 -4.50 11.77 9.53
CA LEU A 206 -3.69 12.39 8.49
C LEU A 206 -2.44 12.99 9.12
N LEU A 207 -1.29 12.68 8.52
CA LEU A 207 -0.01 13.30 8.83
C LEU A 207 0.40 14.15 7.64
N ASP A 208 0.53 15.46 7.86
CA ASP A 208 1.06 16.41 6.87
C ASP A 208 2.46 16.86 7.30
N GLN A 209 3.47 16.44 6.55
CA GLN A 209 4.87 16.78 6.80
C GLN A 209 5.28 17.98 5.95
N SER A 210 5.96 18.95 6.57
CA SER A 210 6.43 20.14 5.87
C SER A 210 7.38 19.77 4.71
N ALA A 211 7.03 20.25 3.51
CA ALA A 211 7.87 20.12 2.31
C ALA A 211 9.29 20.67 2.54
N ALA A 212 9.41 21.79 3.27
CA ALA A 212 10.69 22.43 3.56
C ALA A 212 11.59 21.55 4.45
N TYR A 213 10.99 20.81 5.39
CA TYR A 213 11.72 19.86 6.24
C TYR A 213 12.28 18.68 5.42
N LEU A 214 11.49 18.17 4.48
CA LEU A 214 11.89 17.05 3.63
C LEU A 214 12.96 17.48 2.60
N GLN A 215 12.84 18.68 2.05
CA GLN A 215 13.83 19.27 1.14
C GLN A 215 15.15 19.59 1.84
N GLY A 216 15.14 20.03 3.10
CA GLY A 216 16.37 20.28 3.86
C GLY A 216 17.21 19.02 4.15
N ARG A 217 16.66 17.82 3.93
CA ARG A 217 17.35 16.53 4.09
C ARG A 217 17.81 15.89 2.78
N GLN A 218 17.26 16.32 1.67
CA GLN A 218 17.65 15.86 0.34
C GLN A 218 18.26 17.05 -0.38
N GLU A 219 19.60 17.10 -0.45
CA GLU A 219 20.19 17.79 -1.58
C GLU A 219 19.52 17.16 -2.83
N VAL A 220 18.92 17.99 -3.70
CA VAL A 220 18.39 17.65 -5.04
C VAL A 220 16.85 17.48 -5.19
N ASN A 221 16.37 18.10 -6.28
CA ASN A 221 15.06 18.14 -6.95
C ASN A 221 13.88 18.89 -6.26
N PRO A 222 13.20 19.79 -6.99
CA PRO A 222 12.03 20.49 -6.47
C PRO A 222 10.90 19.49 -6.19
N LEU A 223 10.10 19.78 -5.17
CA LEU A 223 8.89 19.01 -4.89
C LEU A 223 7.91 19.19 -6.05
N VAL A 224 7.55 18.09 -6.70
CA VAL A 224 6.50 18.06 -7.71
C VAL A 224 5.23 17.57 -7.04
N GLN A 225 4.11 18.25 -7.33
CA GLN A 225 2.78 17.90 -6.86
C GLN A 225 1.86 17.68 -8.05
N LYS A 226 1.06 16.62 -7.99
CA LYS A 226 0.06 16.25 -9.01
C LYS A 226 -1.24 15.86 -8.34
N SER A 227 -2.37 16.12 -8.99
CA SER A 227 -3.62 15.52 -8.57
C SER A 227 -3.64 14.02 -8.87
N LEU A 228 -4.50 13.28 -8.18
CA LEU A 228 -4.76 11.87 -8.46
C LEU A 228 -5.18 11.68 -9.92
N ALA A 229 -6.06 12.53 -10.43
CA ALA A 229 -6.53 12.47 -11.82
C ALA A 229 -5.39 12.63 -12.84
N GLN A 230 -4.43 13.52 -12.58
CA GLN A 230 -3.24 13.68 -13.43
C GLN A 230 -2.38 12.41 -13.42
N VAL A 231 -2.13 11.86 -12.23
CA VAL A 231 -1.34 10.62 -12.07
C VAL A 231 -2.02 9.44 -12.77
N GLN A 232 -3.35 9.31 -12.63
CA GLN A 232 -4.12 8.26 -13.30
C GLN A 232 -4.05 8.39 -14.83
N ALA A 233 -4.19 9.60 -15.37
CA ALA A 233 -4.09 9.84 -16.80
C ALA A 233 -2.70 9.47 -17.35
N GLU A 234 -1.62 9.87 -16.66
CA GLU A 234 -0.25 9.55 -17.05
C GLU A 234 0.07 8.05 -16.97
N ALA A 235 -0.45 7.37 -15.95
CA ALA A 235 -0.25 5.93 -15.75
C ALA A 235 -1.22 5.04 -16.57
N GLY A 236 -2.17 5.65 -17.30
CA GLY A 236 -3.20 4.93 -18.04
C GLY A 236 -4.14 4.11 -17.14
N ILE A 237 -4.45 4.63 -15.95
CA ILE A 237 -5.35 4.01 -14.98
C ILE A 237 -6.77 4.47 -15.27
N VAL A 238 -7.67 3.51 -15.52
CA VAL A 238 -9.10 3.75 -15.65
C VAL A 238 -9.81 2.99 -14.54
N PRO A 239 -10.35 3.69 -13.51
CA PRO A 239 -11.10 3.05 -12.44
C PRO A 239 -12.19 2.10 -12.94
N GLY A 240 -12.32 0.94 -12.30
CA GLY A 240 -13.26 -0.12 -12.66
C GLY A 240 -12.78 -1.07 -13.78
N GLU A 241 -11.80 -0.69 -14.60
CA GLU A 241 -11.33 -1.56 -15.71
C GLU A 241 -10.68 -2.85 -15.20
N ALA A 242 -10.04 -2.81 -14.02
CA ALA A 242 -9.43 -3.96 -13.37
C ALA A 242 -10.39 -5.14 -13.16
N ALA A 243 -11.69 -4.89 -12.97
CA ALA A 243 -12.67 -5.95 -12.77
C ALA A 243 -12.70 -6.94 -13.94
N GLY A 244 -12.53 -6.44 -15.17
CA GLY A 244 -12.52 -7.26 -16.40
C GLY A 244 -11.17 -7.91 -16.73
N LEU A 245 -10.10 -7.56 -15.99
CA LEU A 245 -8.76 -8.09 -16.25
C LEU A 245 -8.52 -9.44 -15.56
N PRO A 246 -7.68 -10.32 -16.15
CA PRO A 246 -7.24 -11.55 -15.50
C PRO A 246 -6.65 -11.23 -14.12
N GLY A 247 -7.17 -11.93 -13.10
CA GLY A 247 -6.80 -11.72 -11.70
C GLY A 247 -5.55 -12.44 -11.27
#